data_AF-A0A9Y1Z969-F1
#
_entry.id   AF-A0A9Y1Z969-F1
#
_cell.length_a   1.000
_cell.length_b   1.000
_cell.length_c   1.000
_cell.angle_alpha   90.00
_cell.angle_beta   90.00
_cell.angle_gamma   90.00
#
_symmetry.space_group_name_H-M   'P 1'
#
loop_
_entity.id
_entity.type
_entity.pdbx_description
1 polymer ?
#
loop_
_entity_poly.entity_id
_entity_poly.type
_entity_poly.pdbx_seq_one_letter_code
_entity_poly.pdbx_strand_id
1 'polypeptide(L)'
;MTDQDLTAARRSRLDLYTEAYELLDRYQRLQSDRFDPDITKLLTETLIIPASTPTLFELFCVFRTLRYLNDETPGVKLHPIAGESTALAQLKTDNRRIDIYHNQNGAIEFHETLDPDVVPDHPTFKRYQDALVDYTDALRGLTGSDQDPVLYRGRPDIVIEIYDTSTSDAKLVSVLIGEVKFSSAAQTFRQGLEELATYRRFAHYDGYIVDDPEVPITSLLVTNGYSTAGTADEITHLNGSKLLTDDVEALRPFAADLLVTTTTTGV
;
A
#
# COMPACT_ATOMS: atom_id res chain seq x y z
N MET A 1 -25.97 10.12 0.32
CA MET A 1 -26.27 9.78 1.73
C MET A 1 -27.50 10.55 2.15
N THR A 2 -28.40 9.92 2.89
CA THR A 2 -29.48 10.65 3.56
C THR A 2 -28.99 11.09 4.94
N ASP A 3 -29.44 12.25 5.40
CA ASP A 3 -29.13 12.84 6.72
C ASP A 3 -29.37 11.90 7.91
N GLN A 4 -30.10 10.81 7.69
CA GLN A 4 -30.41 9.79 8.69
C GLN A 4 -29.19 8.93 9.07
N ASP A 5 -28.29 8.63 8.13
CA ASP A 5 -27.11 7.80 8.41
C ASP A 5 -26.04 8.55 9.21
N LEU A 6 -25.89 9.85 8.94
CA LEU A 6 -25.06 10.77 9.74
C LEU A 6 -25.62 11.00 11.15
N THR A 7 -26.94 11.02 11.27
CA THR A 7 -27.62 11.18 12.56
C THR A 7 -27.49 9.92 13.44
N ALA A 8 -27.37 8.73 12.84
CA ALA A 8 -27.17 7.48 13.57
C ALA A 8 -25.77 7.42 14.22
N ALA A 9 -24.72 7.82 13.50
CA ALA A 9 -23.36 7.95 14.05
C ALA A 9 -23.30 9.01 15.17
N ARG A 10 -23.97 10.14 14.99
CA ARG A 10 -24.08 11.24 15.97
C ARG A 10 -24.75 10.85 17.30
N ARG A 11 -25.57 9.80 17.33
CA ARG A 11 -26.34 9.37 18.52
C ARG A 11 -25.73 8.18 19.26
N SER A 12 -24.58 7.69 18.81
CA SER A 12 -23.83 6.62 19.48
C SER A 12 -23.30 7.12 20.84
N ARG A 13 -23.48 6.33 21.91
CA ARG A 13 -23.05 6.66 23.29
C ARG A 13 -21.64 6.17 23.62
N LEU A 14 -20.76 6.11 22.62
CA LEU A 14 -19.38 5.64 22.75
C LEU A 14 -18.47 6.78 22.29
N ASP A 15 -17.67 7.31 23.23
CA ASP A 15 -16.87 8.54 23.08
C ASP A 15 -15.96 8.54 21.82
N LEU A 16 -15.54 7.36 21.36
CA LEU A 16 -14.71 7.17 20.16
C LEU A 16 -15.44 7.45 18.83
N TYR A 17 -16.77 7.28 18.77
CA TYR A 17 -17.55 7.60 17.57
C TYR A 17 -17.78 9.11 17.43
N THR A 18 -17.89 9.81 18.55
CA THR A 18 -17.88 11.27 18.59
C THR A 18 -16.52 11.79 18.16
N GLU A 19 -15.42 11.17 18.59
CA GLU A 19 -14.07 11.61 18.25
C GLU A 19 -13.69 11.34 16.78
N ALA A 20 -14.15 10.23 16.17
CA ALA A 20 -13.97 9.95 14.75
C ALA A 20 -14.89 10.81 13.86
N TYR A 21 -16.14 11.07 14.30
CA TYR A 21 -17.04 12.03 13.65
C TYR A 21 -16.48 13.44 13.77
N GLU A 22 -15.95 13.84 14.92
CA GLU A 22 -15.29 15.13 15.12
C GLU A 22 -13.99 15.20 14.31
N LEU A 23 -13.23 14.12 14.11
CA LEU A 23 -12.09 14.12 13.20
C LEU A 23 -12.52 14.28 11.74
N LEU A 24 -13.61 13.64 11.32
CA LEU A 24 -14.16 13.77 9.96
C LEU A 24 -14.87 15.12 9.73
N ASP A 25 -15.63 15.63 10.70
CA ASP A 25 -16.31 16.94 10.71
C ASP A 25 -15.29 18.07 10.86
N ARG A 26 -14.24 17.91 11.67
CA ARG A 26 -13.12 18.84 11.77
C ARG A 26 -12.23 18.76 10.55
N TYR A 27 -12.04 17.60 9.93
CA TYR A 27 -11.42 17.46 8.61
C TYR A 27 -12.23 18.17 7.53
N GLN A 28 -13.57 18.02 7.49
CA GLN A 28 -14.47 18.71 6.57
C GLN A 28 -14.56 20.24 6.82
N ARG A 29 -14.47 20.68 8.09
CA ARG A 29 -14.45 22.12 8.47
C ARG A 29 -13.08 22.77 8.33
N LEU A 30 -11.99 22.00 8.48
CA LEU A 30 -10.63 22.44 8.13
C LEU A 30 -10.44 22.43 6.60
N GLN A 31 -11.17 21.59 5.87
CA GLN A 31 -11.24 21.54 4.41
C GLN A 31 -11.91 22.76 3.78
N SER A 32 -12.79 23.48 4.48
CA SER A 32 -13.38 24.72 3.96
C SER A 32 -12.38 25.88 3.79
N ASP A 33 -11.17 25.81 4.37
CA ASP A 33 -10.19 26.91 4.31
C ASP A 33 -8.80 26.53 3.78
N ARG A 34 -8.48 25.24 3.52
CA ARG A 34 -7.09 24.82 3.20
C ARG A 34 -6.89 23.73 2.14
N PHE A 35 -7.95 23.18 1.55
CA PHE A 35 -7.78 22.29 0.40
C PHE A 35 -8.29 22.95 -0.87
N ASP A 36 -7.57 22.69 -1.97
CA ASP A 36 -8.08 22.91 -3.31
C ASP A 36 -9.43 22.17 -3.43
N PRO A 37 -10.50 22.82 -3.91
CA PRO A 37 -11.80 22.20 -4.18
C PRO A 37 -11.71 20.85 -4.91
N ASP A 38 -10.65 20.63 -5.69
CA ASP A 38 -10.38 19.41 -6.43
C ASP A 38 -10.07 18.18 -5.54
N ILE A 39 -9.52 18.34 -4.32
CA ILE A 39 -9.25 17.24 -3.37
C ILE A 39 -10.49 16.87 -2.54
N THR A 40 -11.36 17.82 -2.26
CA THR A 40 -12.67 17.54 -1.63
C THR A 40 -13.59 16.83 -2.62
N LYS A 41 -13.56 17.27 -3.88
CA LYS A 41 -14.21 16.61 -5.00
C LYS A 41 -13.62 15.22 -5.26
N LEU A 42 -12.30 15.06 -5.20
CA LEU A 42 -11.62 13.76 -5.22
C LEU A 42 -12.23 12.79 -4.23
N LEU A 43 -12.23 13.11 -2.94
CA LEU A 43 -12.72 12.17 -1.93
C LEU A 43 -14.18 11.85 -2.20
N THR A 44 -14.99 12.84 -2.57
CA THR A 44 -16.42 12.66 -2.85
C THR A 44 -16.69 11.83 -4.12
N GLU A 45 -15.84 11.92 -5.15
CA GLU A 45 -15.97 11.21 -6.44
C GLU A 45 -15.24 9.84 -6.45
N THR A 46 -14.30 9.63 -5.54
CA THR A 46 -13.49 8.42 -5.40
C THR A 46 -13.98 7.53 -4.25
N LEU A 47 -14.86 8.05 -3.38
CA LEU A 47 -15.46 7.32 -2.26
C LEU A 47 -16.42 6.24 -2.78
N ILE A 48 -15.89 5.02 -2.93
CA ILE A 48 -16.62 3.88 -2.38
C ILE A 48 -16.84 4.20 -0.90
N ILE A 49 -18.09 4.18 -0.44
CA ILE A 49 -18.38 4.27 0.98
C ILE A 49 -17.60 3.15 1.67
N PRO A 50 -16.57 3.45 2.49
CA PRO A 50 -15.76 2.40 3.06
C PRO A 50 -16.64 1.56 3.97
N ALA A 51 -16.63 0.25 3.73
CA ALA A 51 -17.53 -0.67 4.38
C ALA A 51 -17.22 -0.87 5.88
N SER A 52 -16.04 -0.44 6.34
CA SER A 52 -15.55 -0.70 7.69
C SER A 52 -14.53 0.34 8.20
N THR A 53 -14.36 0.43 9.52
CA THR A 53 -13.33 1.26 10.18
C THR A 53 -11.89 0.89 9.79
N PRO A 54 -11.51 -0.40 9.66
CA PRO A 54 -10.20 -0.77 9.12
C PRO A 54 -9.91 -0.15 7.74
N THR A 55 -10.86 -0.22 6.80
CA THR A 55 -10.70 0.36 5.47
C THR A 55 -10.55 1.88 5.50
N LEU A 56 -11.25 2.57 6.41
CA LEU A 56 -11.07 4.01 6.64
C LEU A 56 -9.65 4.33 7.13
N PHE A 57 -9.09 3.49 8.00
CA PHE A 57 -7.74 3.66 8.54
C PHE A 57 -6.68 3.42 7.46
N GLU A 58 -6.85 2.42 6.59
CA GLU A 58 -6.01 2.20 5.41
C GLU A 58 -5.98 3.45 4.51
N LEU A 59 -7.16 3.95 4.12
CA LEU A 59 -7.28 5.14 3.28
C LEU A 59 -6.65 6.37 3.95
N PHE A 60 -6.83 6.54 5.26
CA PHE A 60 -6.14 7.58 6.02
C PHE A 60 -4.62 7.48 5.85
N CYS A 61 -4.04 6.30 6.03
CA CYS A 61 -2.59 6.09 5.87
C CYS A 61 -2.11 6.42 4.45
N VAL A 62 -2.85 5.98 3.43
CA VAL A 62 -2.56 6.28 2.02
C VAL A 62 -2.57 7.79 1.77
N PHE A 63 -3.63 8.50 2.18
CA PHE A 63 -3.75 9.94 1.93
C PHE A 63 -2.71 10.77 2.71
N ARG A 64 -2.32 10.35 3.92
CA ARG A 64 -1.23 11.02 4.64
C ARG A 64 0.12 10.81 3.95
N THR A 65 0.36 9.63 3.40
CA THR A 65 1.56 9.34 2.59
C THR A 65 1.57 10.15 1.31
N LEU A 66 0.45 10.20 0.59
CA LEU A 66 0.28 11.02 -0.61
C LEU A 66 0.54 12.51 -0.33
N ARG A 67 -0.04 13.06 0.75
CA ARG A 67 0.16 14.46 1.12
C ARG A 67 1.63 14.77 1.34
N TYR A 68 2.31 13.91 2.08
CA TYR A 68 3.74 14.06 2.31
C TYR A 68 4.55 14.03 0.99
N LEU A 69 4.28 13.07 0.10
CA LEU A 69 4.93 13.01 -1.21
C LEU A 69 4.64 14.23 -2.08
N ASN A 70 3.43 14.78 -2.01
CA ASN A 70 3.08 16.00 -2.74
C ASN A 70 3.81 17.24 -2.21
N ASP A 71 4.04 17.32 -0.90
CA ASP A 71 4.78 18.43 -0.31
C ASP A 71 6.25 18.40 -0.77
N GLU A 72 6.84 17.22 -0.94
CA GLU A 72 8.21 17.03 -1.44
C GLU A 72 8.33 17.05 -2.98
N THR A 73 7.28 16.64 -3.69
CA THR A 73 7.22 16.57 -5.16
C THR A 73 5.89 17.14 -5.66
N PRO A 74 5.75 18.47 -5.78
CA PRO A 74 4.49 19.09 -6.15
C PRO A 74 4.04 18.69 -7.56
N GLY A 75 2.75 18.35 -7.72
CA GLY A 75 2.20 17.98 -9.03
C GLY A 75 1.26 16.78 -9.03
N VAL A 76 0.61 16.47 -7.89
CA VAL A 76 -0.37 15.39 -7.79
C VAL A 76 -1.50 15.55 -8.81
N LYS A 77 -1.75 14.47 -9.53
CA LYS A 77 -2.98 14.19 -10.28
C LYS A 77 -3.62 12.96 -9.69
N LEU A 78 -4.93 12.96 -9.63
CA LEU A 78 -5.67 11.90 -8.99
C LEU A 78 -6.57 11.21 -10.00
N HIS A 79 -6.77 9.91 -9.80
CA HIS A 79 -7.54 9.08 -10.72
C HIS A 79 -8.72 8.46 -9.99
N PRO A 80 -9.92 8.43 -10.59
CA PRO A 80 -11.03 7.65 -10.06
C PRO A 80 -10.64 6.17 -10.01
N ILE A 81 -10.92 5.50 -8.89
CA ILE A 81 -10.66 4.05 -8.69
C ILE A 81 -11.39 3.19 -9.74
N ALA A 82 -12.43 3.73 -10.40
CA ALA A 82 -13.21 3.07 -11.44
C ALA A 82 -12.81 3.42 -12.89
N GLY A 83 -11.64 4.06 -13.10
CA GLY A 83 -11.16 4.51 -14.42
C GLY A 83 -10.30 3.48 -15.17
N GLU A 84 -9.70 3.92 -16.30
CA GLU A 84 -8.78 3.13 -17.13
C GLU A 84 -7.41 2.88 -16.46
N SER A 85 -7.06 3.66 -15.45
CA SER A 85 -5.85 3.48 -14.62
C SER A 85 -6.22 2.86 -13.28
N THR A 86 -5.47 1.85 -12.86
CA THR A 86 -5.62 1.23 -11.53
C THR A 86 -4.94 2.03 -10.43
N ALA A 87 -4.09 3.02 -10.77
CA ALA A 87 -3.46 3.90 -9.79
C ALA A 87 -4.51 4.81 -9.14
N LEU A 88 -4.44 4.95 -7.81
CA LEU A 88 -5.24 5.89 -7.04
C LEU A 88 -4.78 7.34 -7.28
N ALA A 89 -3.47 7.54 -7.33
CA ALA A 89 -2.86 8.85 -7.51
C ALA A 89 -1.57 8.74 -8.33
N GLN A 90 -1.24 9.82 -9.02
CA GLN A 90 -0.04 9.93 -9.82
C GLN A 90 0.59 11.33 -9.65
N LEU A 91 1.85 11.40 -9.27
CA LEU A 91 2.62 12.65 -9.25
C LEU A 91 3.55 12.66 -10.46
N LYS A 92 3.64 13.80 -11.14
CA LYS A 92 4.53 13.96 -12.30
C LYS A 92 5.33 15.25 -12.21
N THR A 93 6.62 15.13 -12.44
CA THR A 93 7.53 16.23 -12.75
C THR A 93 8.10 16.03 -14.16
N ASP A 94 9.04 16.88 -14.58
CA ASP A 94 9.68 16.75 -15.89
C ASP A 94 10.50 15.45 -16.03
N ASN A 95 11.00 14.89 -14.92
CA ASN A 95 11.91 13.76 -14.91
C ASN A 95 11.48 12.61 -13.98
N ARG A 96 10.31 12.70 -13.36
CA ARG A 96 9.79 11.64 -12.49
C ARG A 96 8.30 11.43 -12.65
N ARG A 97 7.90 10.19 -12.45
CA ARG A 97 6.52 9.77 -12.26
C ARG A 97 6.44 8.92 -11.00
N ILE A 98 5.47 9.21 -10.14
CA ILE A 98 5.18 8.43 -8.92
C ILE A 98 3.76 7.93 -9.03
N ASP A 99 3.56 6.63 -9.13
CA ASP A 99 2.25 5.99 -9.20
C ASP A 99 1.93 5.34 -7.85
N ILE A 100 0.73 5.60 -7.32
CA ILE A 100 0.30 5.15 -5.99
C ILE A 100 -0.94 4.29 -6.14
N TYR A 101 -0.91 3.10 -5.56
CA TYR A 101 -1.97 2.10 -5.61
C TYR A 101 -2.45 1.77 -4.19
N HIS A 102 -3.75 1.54 -4.04
CA HIS A 102 -4.38 1.06 -2.80
C HIS A 102 -5.14 -0.22 -3.08
N ASN A 103 -4.81 -1.28 -2.32
CA ASN A 103 -5.44 -2.58 -2.41
C ASN A 103 -5.43 -3.14 -3.86
N GLN A 104 -4.47 -2.73 -4.68
CA GLN A 104 -4.31 -3.13 -6.08
C GLN A 104 -2.84 -3.06 -6.41
N ASN A 105 -2.43 -3.84 -7.41
CA ASN A 105 -1.08 -3.81 -7.91
C ASN A 105 -0.99 -2.84 -9.10
N GLY A 106 0.17 -2.20 -9.26
CA GLY A 106 0.52 -1.51 -10.48
C GLY A 106 1.25 -2.45 -11.43
N ALA A 107 2.46 -2.05 -11.84
CA ALA A 107 3.35 -2.90 -12.60
C ALA A 107 4.04 -3.98 -11.74
N ILE A 108 4.11 -3.80 -10.41
CA ILE A 108 4.73 -4.79 -9.51
C ILE A 108 3.78 -5.96 -9.27
N GLU A 109 4.23 -7.17 -9.61
CA GLU A 109 3.47 -8.39 -9.40
C GLU A 109 3.79 -9.03 -8.04
N PHE A 110 2.77 -9.60 -7.42
CA PHE A 110 2.85 -10.35 -6.16
C PHE A 110 2.21 -11.72 -6.35
N HIS A 111 2.62 -12.43 -7.39
CA HIS A 111 2.07 -13.73 -7.77
C HIS A 111 3.20 -14.62 -8.25
N GLU A 112 3.27 -15.84 -7.71
CA GLU A 112 4.26 -16.83 -8.09
C GLU A 112 3.55 -18.13 -8.45
N THR A 113 3.63 -18.53 -9.71
CA THR A 113 3.18 -19.86 -10.14
C THR A 113 4.11 -20.92 -9.61
N LEU A 114 3.55 -22.05 -9.17
CA LEU A 114 4.36 -23.20 -8.79
C LEU A 114 4.69 -24.01 -10.04
N ASP A 115 5.98 -24.18 -10.36
CA ASP A 115 6.42 -25.21 -11.30
C ASP A 115 6.47 -26.57 -10.58
N PRO A 116 5.55 -27.50 -10.89
CA PRO A 116 5.50 -28.80 -10.20
C PRO A 116 6.69 -29.70 -10.56
N ASP A 117 7.40 -29.44 -11.65
CA ASP A 117 8.53 -30.25 -12.11
C ASP A 117 9.83 -29.90 -11.37
N VAL A 118 9.89 -28.71 -10.75
CA VAL A 118 10.98 -28.32 -9.84
C VAL A 118 10.73 -28.95 -8.48
N VAL A 119 11.49 -30.01 -8.15
CA VAL A 119 11.33 -30.74 -6.88
C VAL A 119 12.26 -30.17 -5.80
N PRO A 120 11.75 -29.68 -4.66
CA PRO A 120 12.58 -29.18 -3.58
C PRO A 120 13.40 -30.29 -2.94
N ASP A 121 14.67 -30.00 -2.65
CA ASP A 121 15.60 -30.97 -2.03
C ASP A 121 15.12 -31.43 -0.65
N HIS A 122 14.58 -30.50 0.15
CA HIS A 122 14.16 -30.83 1.51
C HIS A 122 12.75 -31.44 1.53
N PRO A 123 12.55 -32.62 2.17
CA PRO A 123 11.27 -33.33 2.15
C PRO A 123 10.08 -32.52 2.65
N THR A 124 10.28 -31.59 3.59
CA THR A 124 9.20 -30.73 4.10
C THR A 124 8.68 -29.75 3.05
N PHE A 125 9.56 -29.17 2.22
CA PHE A 125 9.13 -28.27 1.14
C PHE A 125 8.46 -29.04 0.02
N LYS A 126 8.96 -30.24 -0.28
CA LYS A 126 8.26 -31.15 -1.20
C LYS A 126 6.83 -31.44 -0.72
N ARG A 127 6.63 -31.79 0.56
CA ARG A 127 5.27 -32.02 1.10
C ARG A 127 4.36 -30.80 0.98
N TYR A 128 4.92 -29.60 1.13
CA TYR A 128 4.16 -28.36 0.94
C TYR A 128 3.76 -28.16 -0.52
N GLN A 129 4.69 -28.37 -1.46
CA GLN A 129 4.41 -28.36 -2.90
C GLN A 129 3.37 -29.42 -3.30
N ASP A 130 3.52 -30.67 -2.83
CA ASP A 130 2.56 -31.75 -3.08
C ASP A 130 1.15 -31.32 -2.63
N ALA A 131 1.02 -30.67 -1.48
CA ALA A 131 -0.27 -30.17 -0.99
C ALA A 131 -0.89 -29.07 -1.88
N LEU A 132 -0.08 -28.20 -2.48
CA LEU A 132 -0.56 -27.18 -3.43
C LEU A 132 -1.02 -27.80 -4.75
N VAL A 133 -0.30 -28.82 -5.24
CA VAL A 133 -0.69 -29.58 -6.44
C VAL A 133 -1.97 -30.36 -6.19
N ASP A 134 -2.04 -31.11 -5.08
CA ASP A 134 -3.23 -31.89 -4.69
C ASP A 134 -4.47 -31.00 -4.57
N TYR A 135 -4.34 -29.81 -3.98
CA TYR A 135 -5.43 -28.83 -3.91
C TYR A 135 -5.90 -28.41 -5.30
N THR A 136 -4.95 -28.10 -6.19
CA THR A 136 -5.25 -27.61 -7.55
C THR A 136 -5.93 -28.69 -8.39
N ASP A 137 -5.46 -29.93 -8.32
CA ASP A 137 -6.06 -31.07 -8.99
C ASP A 137 -7.46 -31.39 -8.45
N ALA A 138 -7.64 -31.34 -7.13
CA ALA A 138 -8.95 -31.50 -6.51
C ALA A 138 -9.92 -30.40 -6.95
N LEU A 139 -9.48 -29.13 -6.99
CA LEU A 139 -10.28 -28.01 -7.45
C LEU A 139 -10.69 -28.19 -8.92
N ARG A 140 -9.74 -28.59 -9.79
CA ARG A 140 -10.00 -28.92 -11.20
C ARG A 140 -11.04 -30.02 -11.32
N GLY A 141 -10.90 -31.11 -10.57
CA GLY A 141 -11.83 -32.23 -10.57
C GLY A 141 -13.25 -31.86 -10.09
N LEU A 142 -13.35 -30.94 -9.11
CA LEU A 142 -14.63 -30.54 -8.51
C LEU A 142 -15.36 -29.44 -9.30
N THR A 143 -14.62 -28.54 -9.95
CA THR A 143 -15.18 -27.33 -10.57
C THR A 143 -15.02 -27.27 -12.09
N GLY A 144 -14.17 -28.12 -12.66
CA GLY A 144 -13.76 -28.03 -14.07
C GLY A 144 -12.86 -26.83 -14.39
N SER A 145 -12.48 -26.03 -13.39
CA SER A 145 -11.59 -24.90 -13.54
C SER A 145 -10.15 -25.39 -13.71
N ASP A 146 -9.60 -25.21 -14.91
CA ASP A 146 -8.19 -25.51 -15.16
C ASP A 146 -7.34 -24.29 -14.81
N GLN A 147 -6.49 -24.43 -13.81
CA GLN A 147 -5.60 -23.38 -13.32
C GLN A 147 -4.27 -24.03 -12.91
N ASP A 148 -3.18 -23.31 -13.10
CA ASP A 148 -1.88 -23.74 -12.61
C ASP A 148 -1.81 -23.63 -11.08
N PRO A 149 -1.08 -24.53 -10.41
CA PRO A 149 -0.85 -24.43 -8.98
C PRO A 149 -0.07 -23.14 -8.69
N VAL A 150 -0.35 -22.53 -7.56
CA VAL A 150 0.21 -21.23 -7.20
C VAL A 150 0.95 -21.33 -5.88
N LEU A 151 2.23 -20.95 -5.91
CA LEU A 151 3.08 -20.93 -4.74
C LEU A 151 2.75 -19.73 -3.83
N TYR A 152 2.51 -18.57 -4.44
CA TYR A 152 2.28 -17.34 -3.70
C TYR A 152 1.28 -16.41 -4.39
N ARG A 153 0.40 -15.79 -3.58
CA ARG A 153 -0.44 -14.66 -3.98
C ARG A 153 -0.42 -13.64 -2.85
N GLY A 154 -0.03 -12.42 -3.19
CA GLY A 154 -0.01 -11.29 -2.27
C GLY A 154 -0.85 -10.13 -2.78
N ARG A 155 -1.31 -9.30 -1.85
CA ARG A 155 -2.01 -8.04 -2.14
C ARG A 155 -1.67 -7.05 -1.04
N PRO A 156 -0.56 -6.29 -1.19
CA PRO A 156 -0.24 -5.22 -0.26
C PRO A 156 -1.36 -4.18 -0.21
N ASP A 157 -1.56 -3.56 0.95
CA ASP A 157 -2.51 -2.46 1.09
C ASP A 157 -2.07 -1.24 0.28
N ILE A 158 -0.76 -0.99 0.18
CA ILE A 158 -0.18 0.16 -0.52
C ILE A 158 0.97 -0.31 -1.41
N VAL A 159 0.98 0.13 -2.66
CA VAL A 159 2.14 0.03 -3.55
C VAL A 159 2.43 1.42 -4.11
N ILE A 160 3.67 1.86 -4.06
CA ILE A 160 4.12 3.11 -4.71
C ILE A 160 5.28 2.78 -5.62
N GLU A 161 5.15 3.17 -6.87
CA GLU A 161 6.15 2.93 -7.92
C GLU A 161 6.73 4.27 -8.35
N ILE A 162 8.06 4.38 -8.32
CA ILE A 162 8.76 5.58 -8.78
C ILE A 162 9.51 5.26 -10.05
N TYR A 163 9.26 6.07 -11.06
CA TYR A 163 9.91 6.00 -12.36
C TYR A 163 10.74 7.25 -12.60
N ASP A 164 11.96 7.05 -13.12
CA ASP A 164 12.72 8.09 -13.81
C ASP A 164 12.17 8.21 -15.24
N THR A 165 11.75 9.42 -15.61
CA THR A 165 11.18 9.74 -16.93
C THR A 165 12.03 10.75 -17.69
N SER A 166 13.30 10.91 -17.31
CA SER A 166 14.25 11.77 -18.03
C SER A 166 14.62 11.23 -19.42
N THR A 167 14.49 9.92 -19.62
CA THR A 167 14.64 9.22 -20.90
C THR A 167 13.30 8.94 -21.57
N SER A 168 13.32 8.57 -22.86
CA SER A 168 12.09 8.21 -23.60
C SER A 168 11.36 7.01 -23.01
N ASP A 169 12.10 6.09 -22.39
CA ASP A 169 11.56 4.94 -21.68
C ASP A 169 11.61 5.22 -20.18
N ALA A 170 10.46 5.11 -19.52
CA ALA A 170 10.35 5.28 -18.08
C ALA A 170 10.98 4.08 -17.37
N LYS A 171 12.03 4.32 -16.57
CA LYS A 171 12.72 3.26 -15.81
C LYS A 171 12.20 3.24 -14.37
N LEU A 172 11.77 2.09 -13.88
CA LEU A 172 11.47 1.91 -12.45
C LEU A 172 12.76 2.10 -11.64
N VAL A 173 12.74 2.98 -10.65
CA VAL A 173 13.92 3.32 -9.83
C VAL A 173 13.70 3.12 -8.34
N SER A 174 12.46 2.93 -7.88
CA SER A 174 12.19 2.56 -6.49
C SER A 174 10.75 2.04 -6.33
N VAL A 175 10.55 1.17 -5.34
CA VAL A 175 9.23 0.67 -4.95
C VAL A 175 9.04 0.84 -3.45
N LEU A 176 7.86 1.29 -3.02
CA LEU A 176 7.40 1.17 -1.65
C LEU A 176 6.25 0.17 -1.57
N ILE A 177 6.33 -0.72 -0.60
CA ILE A 177 5.29 -1.69 -0.26
C ILE A 177 4.82 -1.37 1.15
N GLY A 178 3.51 -1.20 1.32
CA GLY A 178 2.89 -0.85 2.59
C GLY A 178 1.81 -1.84 3.02
N GLU A 179 1.76 -2.09 4.33
CA GLU A 179 0.74 -2.90 4.99
C GLU A 179 0.15 -2.11 6.16
N VAL A 180 -1.17 -2.17 6.36
CA VAL A 180 -1.88 -1.39 7.36
C VAL A 180 -2.76 -2.28 8.24
N LYS A 181 -2.55 -2.22 9.55
CA LYS A 181 -3.36 -2.97 10.53
C LYS A 181 -4.07 -2.05 11.51
N PHE A 182 -5.41 -2.04 11.45
CA PHE A 182 -6.23 -1.34 12.43
C PHE A 182 -6.37 -2.14 13.75
N SER A 183 -5.25 -2.33 14.46
CA SER A 183 -5.23 -3.03 15.74
C SER A 183 -3.99 -2.71 16.56
N SER A 184 -4.13 -2.75 17.89
CA SER A 184 -3.03 -2.71 18.85
C SER A 184 -2.62 -4.10 19.34
N ALA A 185 -3.22 -5.17 18.81
CA ALA A 185 -2.90 -6.53 19.22
C ALA A 185 -1.56 -6.99 18.65
N ALA A 186 -0.72 -7.58 19.52
CA ALA A 186 0.59 -8.09 19.12
C ALA A 186 0.52 -9.16 18.01
N GLN A 187 -0.55 -9.97 17.99
CA GLN A 187 -0.72 -10.98 16.95
C GLN A 187 -0.96 -10.35 15.58
N THR A 188 -1.78 -9.30 15.50
CA THR A 188 -2.05 -8.56 14.26
C THR A 188 -0.80 -7.86 13.75
N PHE A 189 0.01 -7.30 14.64
CA PHE A 189 1.32 -6.74 14.28
C PHE A 189 2.24 -7.80 13.66
N ARG A 190 2.37 -8.99 14.28
CA ARG A 190 3.19 -10.08 13.75
C ARG A 190 2.72 -10.55 12.38
N GLN A 191 1.41 -10.67 12.21
CA GLN A 191 0.82 -11.02 10.92
C GLN A 191 1.17 -9.98 9.84
N GLY A 192 0.95 -8.69 10.11
CA GLY A 192 1.30 -7.63 9.16
C GLY A 192 2.80 -7.57 8.84
N LEU A 193 3.65 -7.87 9.83
CA LEU A 193 5.09 -7.96 9.61
C LEU A 193 5.47 -9.16 8.72
N GLU A 194 4.85 -10.32 8.93
CA GLU A 194 5.05 -11.52 8.11
C GLU A 194 4.57 -11.30 6.67
N GLU A 195 3.38 -10.73 6.49
CA GLU A 195 2.83 -10.36 5.19
C GLU A 195 3.78 -9.43 4.44
N LEU A 196 4.21 -8.33 5.10
CA LEU A 196 5.11 -7.35 4.50
C LEU A 196 6.49 -7.92 4.15
N ALA A 197 7.08 -8.74 5.03
CA ALA A 197 8.34 -9.41 4.75
C ALA A 197 8.22 -10.39 3.57
N THR A 198 7.06 -11.02 3.41
CA THR A 198 6.79 -11.93 2.30
C THR A 198 6.57 -11.17 1.00
N TYR A 199 5.79 -10.07 1.02
CA TYR A 199 5.61 -9.20 -0.15
C TYR A 199 6.95 -8.72 -0.70
N ARG A 200 7.87 -8.30 0.18
CA ARG A 200 9.22 -7.88 -0.21
C ARG A 200 9.96 -8.96 -1.02
N ARG A 201 9.83 -10.23 -0.64
CA ARG A 201 10.54 -11.35 -1.29
C ARG A 201 9.94 -11.74 -2.64
N PHE A 202 8.64 -11.55 -2.81
CA PHE A 202 7.91 -11.94 -4.01
C PHE A 202 7.48 -10.74 -4.89
N ALA A 203 7.98 -9.54 -4.60
CA ALA A 203 7.79 -8.39 -5.47
C ALA A 203 8.55 -8.62 -6.77
N HIS A 204 7.82 -8.69 -7.89
CA HIS A 204 8.37 -9.02 -9.20
C HIS A 204 8.11 -7.91 -10.21
N TYR A 205 9.17 -7.50 -10.92
CA TYR A 205 9.14 -6.55 -12.04
C TYR A 205 10.33 -6.85 -12.95
N ASP A 206 10.10 -7.56 -14.06
CA ASP A 206 11.15 -8.09 -14.94
C ASP A 206 12.23 -8.92 -14.20
N GLY A 207 11.84 -9.58 -13.11
CA GLY A 207 12.69 -10.27 -12.15
C GLY A 207 12.27 -9.98 -10.71
N TYR A 208 12.80 -10.73 -9.74
CA TYR A 208 12.55 -10.40 -8.33
C TYR A 208 13.29 -9.13 -7.95
N ILE A 209 12.56 -8.12 -7.47
CA ILE A 209 13.13 -6.81 -7.16
C ILE A 209 14.11 -6.91 -5.99
N VAL A 210 13.91 -7.87 -5.07
CA VAL A 210 14.84 -8.10 -3.95
C VAL A 210 16.24 -8.55 -4.41
N ASP A 211 16.35 -9.06 -5.64
CA ASP A 211 17.61 -9.48 -6.26
C ASP A 211 18.21 -8.37 -7.16
N ASP A 212 17.49 -7.27 -7.39
CA ASP A 212 17.96 -6.11 -8.16
C ASP A 212 18.45 -4.98 -7.24
N PRO A 213 19.77 -4.76 -7.11
CA PRO A 213 20.31 -3.71 -6.26
C PRO A 213 20.07 -2.28 -6.81
N GLU A 214 19.65 -2.12 -8.07
CA GLU A 214 19.36 -0.81 -8.66
C GLU A 214 17.97 -0.28 -8.31
N VAL A 215 17.05 -1.15 -7.87
CA VAL A 215 15.67 -0.81 -7.54
C VAL A 215 15.41 -1.06 -6.05
N PRO A 216 15.71 -0.09 -5.16
CA PRO A 216 15.46 -0.24 -3.74
C PRO A 216 13.97 -0.43 -3.43
N ILE A 217 13.69 -1.43 -2.60
CA ILE A 217 12.37 -1.66 -2.00
C ILE A 217 12.35 -1.04 -0.60
N THR A 218 11.36 -0.20 -0.35
CA THR A 218 11.04 0.33 0.98
C THR A 218 9.81 -0.39 1.53
N SER A 219 9.86 -0.86 2.79
CA SER A 219 8.76 -1.60 3.40
C SER A 219 8.19 -0.86 4.61
N LEU A 220 6.90 -0.55 4.59
CA LEU A 220 6.21 0.23 5.63
C LEU A 220 5.04 -0.56 6.26
N LEU A 221 5.09 -0.78 7.57
CA LEU A 221 3.96 -1.31 8.33
C LEU A 221 3.34 -0.19 9.19
N VAL A 222 2.05 0.09 9.00
CA VAL A 222 1.33 1.04 9.84
C VAL A 222 0.33 0.32 10.74
N THR A 223 0.36 0.57 12.05
CA THR A 223 -0.61 0.00 12.98
C THR A 223 -1.39 1.05 13.76
N ASN A 224 -2.59 0.71 14.23
CA ASN A 224 -3.32 1.56 15.16
C ASN A 224 -3.11 1.12 16.62
N GLY A 225 -2.18 1.77 17.32
CA GLY A 225 -2.00 1.58 18.75
C GLY A 225 -0.96 0.53 19.16
N TYR A 226 -0.23 -0.07 18.21
CA TYR A 226 0.96 -0.88 18.52
C TYR A 226 2.21 -0.01 18.54
N SER A 227 3.17 -0.31 19.41
CA SER A 227 4.39 0.49 19.60
C SER A 227 5.63 -0.38 19.40
N THR A 228 6.61 0.13 18.67
CA THR A 228 7.91 -0.54 18.45
C THR A 228 9.04 0.50 18.53
N ALA A 229 10.28 0.05 18.33
CA ALA A 229 11.44 0.93 18.19
C ALA A 229 11.45 1.76 16.88
N GLY A 230 10.51 1.51 15.96
CA GLY A 230 10.48 2.13 14.63
C GLY A 230 10.94 1.14 13.55
N THR A 231 12.20 1.24 13.13
CA THR A 231 12.77 0.45 12.04
C THR A 231 13.58 -0.73 12.56
N ALA A 232 13.48 -1.86 11.86
CA ALA A 232 14.37 -3.02 12.01
C ALA A 232 14.60 -3.65 10.63
N ASP A 233 15.84 -3.96 10.32
CA ASP A 233 16.25 -4.37 8.97
C ASP A 233 15.74 -3.37 7.91
N GLU A 234 15.12 -3.86 6.84
CA GLU A 234 14.57 -3.06 5.74
C GLU A 234 13.08 -2.73 5.92
N ILE A 235 12.54 -2.96 7.12
CA ILE A 235 11.13 -2.74 7.46
C ILE A 235 11.01 -1.64 8.49
N THR A 236 10.22 -0.62 8.17
CA THR A 236 9.86 0.41 9.15
C THR A 236 8.43 0.24 9.61
N HIS A 237 8.24 0.30 10.93
CA HIS A 237 6.93 0.36 11.55
C HIS A 237 6.59 1.77 12.04
N LEU A 238 5.39 2.23 11.73
CA LEU A 238 4.81 3.46 12.26
C LEU A 238 3.50 3.17 12.99
N ASN A 239 3.32 3.83 14.14
CA ASN A 239 1.98 3.92 14.73
C ASN A 239 1.20 5.01 13.99
N GLY A 240 -0.06 4.76 13.63
CA GLY A 240 -0.91 5.69 12.89
C GLY A 240 -1.07 7.06 13.56
N SER A 241 -0.92 7.14 14.88
CA SER A 241 -0.89 8.42 15.60
C SER A 241 0.27 9.34 15.15
N LYS A 242 1.38 8.78 14.67
CA LYS A 242 2.51 9.53 14.10
C LYS A 242 2.18 10.17 12.75
N LEU A 243 1.15 9.66 12.07
CA LEU A 243 0.66 10.24 10.83
C LEU A 243 -0.36 11.37 11.07
N LEU A 244 -0.66 11.75 12.33
CA LEU A 244 -1.63 12.82 12.60
C LEU A 244 -1.03 14.23 12.39
N THR A 245 0.27 14.41 12.65
CA THR A 245 0.95 15.72 12.57
C THR A 245 1.17 16.17 11.13
N ASP A 246 0.89 17.44 10.84
CA ASP A 246 0.92 17.99 9.47
C ASP A 246 2.26 17.82 8.76
N ASP A 247 3.39 17.83 9.47
CA ASP A 247 4.73 17.76 8.88
C ASP A 247 5.14 16.35 8.43
N VAL A 248 4.39 15.32 8.84
CA VAL A 248 4.62 13.88 8.56
C VAL A 248 6.11 13.49 8.57
N GLU A 249 6.92 14.05 9.48
CA GLU A 249 8.38 13.83 9.53
C GLU A 249 8.76 12.35 9.66
N ALA A 250 7.85 11.55 10.22
CA ALA A 250 7.99 10.11 10.30
C ALA A 250 8.16 9.44 8.92
N LEU A 251 7.65 10.05 7.83
CA LEU A 251 7.85 9.60 6.45
C LEU A 251 9.10 10.21 5.79
N ARG A 252 9.83 11.12 6.46
CA ARG A 252 11.02 11.77 5.88
C ARG A 252 12.17 10.82 5.54
N PRO A 253 12.55 9.88 6.41
CA PRO A 253 13.54 8.86 6.04
C PRO A 253 13.13 8.09 4.79
N PHE A 254 11.82 7.89 4.59
CA PHE A 254 11.26 7.16 3.46
C PHE A 254 11.31 7.96 2.16
N ALA A 255 10.91 9.25 2.16
CA ALA A 255 11.03 10.05 0.94
C ALA A 255 12.47 10.40 0.59
N ALA A 256 13.38 10.51 1.56
CA ALA A 256 14.79 10.72 1.24
C ALA A 256 15.29 9.58 0.34
N ASP A 257 15.06 8.32 0.71
CA ASP A 257 15.46 7.15 -0.08
C ASP A 257 14.65 7.00 -1.40
N LEU A 258 13.35 7.31 -1.40
CA LEU A 258 12.51 7.31 -2.61
C LEU A 258 12.86 8.46 -3.60
N LEU A 259 13.36 9.59 -3.10
CA LEU A 259 13.65 10.80 -3.89
C LEU A 259 15.13 11.05 -4.14
N VAL A 260 16.05 10.21 -3.64
CA VAL A 260 17.47 10.29 -4.01
C VAL A 260 17.57 10.23 -5.53
N THR A 261 18.21 11.24 -6.09
CA THR A 261 18.67 11.22 -7.48
C THR A 261 19.93 10.38 -7.48
N THR A 262 19.92 9.23 -8.16
CA THR A 262 21.18 8.66 -8.64
C THR A 262 21.82 9.71 -9.52
N THR A 263 22.69 10.51 -8.91
CA THR A 263 23.59 11.41 -9.62
C THR A 263 24.51 10.47 -10.39
N THR A 264 24.27 10.39 -11.71
CA THR A 264 25.19 9.74 -12.64
C THR A 264 26.56 10.37 -12.43
N THR A 265 27.43 9.68 -11.70
CA THR A 265 28.83 10.06 -11.62
C THR A 265 29.44 9.60 -12.94
N GLY A 266 29.52 10.53 -13.88
CA GLY A 266 30.31 10.34 -15.08
C GLY A 266 31.78 10.13 -14.71
N VAL A 267 32.32 9.02 -15.17
CA VAL A 267 33.75 8.85 -15.52
C VAL A 267 33.80 8.08 -16.84
#